data_AF-A0A258UAA7-F1
#
_entry.id   AF-A0A258UAA7-F1
#
_cell.length_a   1.000
_cell.length_b   1.000
_cell.length_c   1.000
_cell.angle_alpha   90.00
_cell.angle_beta   90.00
_cell.angle_gamma   90.00
#
_symmetry.space_group_name_H-M   'P 1'
#
loop_
_entity.id
_entity.type
_entity.pdbx_description
1 polymer ?
#
loop_
_entity_poly.entity_id
_entity_poly.type
_entity_poly.pdbx_seq_one_letter_code
_entity_poly.pdbx_strand_id
1 'polypeptide(L)'
;MGTTIFSQTLFSKSKPIVYTKATITTIKDISVKLKVVKIDLKKQKGFNIDSVVVVEQKAKLEESTMFFYKDNKVVQKITVPFWVKNLIPIAEFADFNKDGMPDIKFRIRTIEKGTTALLNYKVFLISQQSKYRVLSFVDFSSEKEYDLNGDGLPEIIGCASTNYNGQNYWVFNLYNWVNGSLKLVSKDYDYPLWTVVDNKTNKVIAKDIPLDIRMTTMRSFPNEYFVK
;
A
#
# COMPACT_ATOMS: atom_id res chain seq x y z
N MET A 1 7.73 -36.47 -19.78
CA MET A 1 6.38 -35.87 -19.73
C MET A 1 6.56 -34.40 -19.34
N GLY A 2 6.25 -33.48 -20.25
CA GLY A 2 6.42 -32.05 -20.02
C GLY A 2 5.39 -31.54 -19.03
N THR A 3 5.82 -31.07 -17.87
CA THR A 3 4.99 -30.28 -16.96
C THR A 3 4.72 -28.93 -17.61
N THR A 4 3.51 -28.75 -18.14
CA THR A 4 2.99 -27.45 -18.53
C THR A 4 2.97 -26.57 -17.29
N ILE A 5 3.94 -25.65 -17.21
CA ILE A 5 3.94 -24.59 -16.19
C ILE A 5 2.79 -23.66 -16.58
N PHE A 6 1.61 -23.90 -16.01
CA PHE A 6 0.58 -22.87 -15.99
C PHE A 6 1.15 -21.71 -15.17
N SER A 7 1.67 -20.70 -15.86
CA SER A 7 1.75 -19.35 -15.31
C SER A 7 0.32 -18.91 -15.03
N GLN A 8 -0.22 -19.32 -13.88
CA GLN A 8 -1.36 -18.65 -13.30
C GLN A 8 -0.84 -17.27 -12.91
N THR A 9 -0.97 -16.34 -13.83
CA THR A 9 -0.79 -14.93 -13.52
C THR A 9 -1.88 -14.60 -12.52
N LEU A 10 -1.53 -14.61 -11.23
CA LEU A 10 -2.40 -14.06 -10.19
C LEU A 10 -2.89 -12.68 -10.66
N PHE A 11 -4.17 -12.42 -10.47
CA PHE A 11 -4.83 -11.16 -10.84
C PHE A 11 -5.04 -10.91 -12.36
N SER A 12 -4.82 -11.90 -13.24
CA SER A 12 -4.91 -11.75 -14.71
C SER A 12 -6.30 -11.55 -15.32
N LYS A 13 -7.38 -11.76 -14.56
CA LYS A 13 -8.74 -11.55 -15.08
C LYS A 13 -9.05 -10.07 -15.34
N SER A 14 -8.33 -9.17 -14.67
CA SER A 14 -8.51 -7.72 -14.80
C SER A 14 -7.22 -7.04 -15.25
N LYS A 15 -7.37 -5.95 -16.00
CA LYS A 15 -6.22 -5.11 -16.32
C LYS A 15 -5.79 -4.35 -15.05
N PRO A 16 -4.49 -4.28 -14.74
CA PRO A 16 -4.03 -3.47 -13.61
C PRO A 16 -4.33 -2.01 -13.86
N ILE A 17 -4.62 -1.26 -12.80
CA ILE A 17 -4.85 0.17 -12.93
C ILE A 17 -3.60 0.90 -13.43
N VAL A 18 -3.83 1.96 -14.20
CA VAL A 18 -2.78 2.79 -14.77
C VAL A 18 -2.53 3.96 -13.84
N TYR A 19 -1.32 4.01 -13.29
CA TYR A 19 -0.89 5.08 -12.41
C TYR A 19 -0.28 6.25 -13.18
N THR A 20 -0.66 7.47 -12.78
CA THR A 20 0.22 8.62 -12.98
C THR A 20 1.31 8.60 -11.89
N LYS A 21 2.48 9.19 -12.14
CA LYS A 21 3.62 9.10 -11.22
C LYS A 21 4.31 10.43 -11.00
N ALA A 22 4.89 10.61 -9.83
CA ALA A 22 5.85 11.67 -9.55
C ALA A 22 7.04 11.15 -8.77
N THR A 23 8.19 11.81 -8.94
CA THR A 23 9.39 11.54 -8.15
C THR A 23 9.22 12.11 -6.74
N ILE A 24 9.61 11.32 -5.75
CA ILE A 24 9.70 11.79 -4.36
C ILE A 24 11.12 12.31 -4.13
N THR A 25 11.26 13.58 -3.79
CA THR A 25 12.57 14.21 -3.59
C THR A 25 12.93 14.22 -2.11
N THR A 26 14.18 13.88 -1.80
CA THR A 26 14.71 14.10 -0.44
C THR A 26 15.16 15.55 -0.35
N ILE A 27 14.62 16.29 0.61
CA ILE A 27 15.03 17.66 0.88
C ILE A 27 16.08 17.60 1.98
N LYS A 28 17.25 18.16 1.71
CA LYS A 28 18.32 18.26 2.70
C LYS A 28 18.02 19.44 3.62
N ASP A 29 17.43 19.17 4.78
CA ASP A 29 17.37 20.14 5.86
C ASP A 29 18.59 19.95 6.76
N ILE A 30 19.51 20.92 6.76
CA ILE A 30 20.71 20.89 7.61
C ILE A 30 20.42 21.20 9.08
N SER A 31 19.22 21.71 9.39
CA SER A 31 18.79 22.02 10.75
C SER A 31 18.18 20.81 11.48
N VAL A 32 17.78 19.78 10.73
CA VAL A 32 17.20 18.54 11.27
C VAL A 32 18.02 17.36 10.77
N LYS A 33 18.62 16.58 11.68
CA LYS A 33 19.36 15.34 11.32
C LYS A 33 18.45 14.23 10.71
N LEU A 34 17.17 14.51 10.51
CA LEU A 34 16.11 13.56 10.14
C LEU A 34 15.81 13.65 8.64
N LYS A 35 15.27 12.57 8.07
CA LYS A 35 14.92 12.58 6.65
C LYS A 35 13.66 13.43 6.43
N VAL A 36 13.75 14.34 5.46
CA VAL A 36 12.62 15.10 4.94
C VAL A 36 12.43 14.73 3.48
N VAL A 37 11.21 14.35 3.10
CA VAL A 37 10.86 14.06 1.70
C VAL A 37 9.68 14.91 1.26
N LYS A 38 9.64 15.23 -0.03
CA LYS A 38 8.55 15.98 -0.65
C LYS A 38 8.02 15.25 -1.88
N ILE A 39 6.70 15.25 -2.00
CA ILE A 39 5.95 14.88 -3.20
C ILE A 39 5.39 16.18 -3.80
N ASP A 40 5.88 16.59 -4.97
CA ASP A 40 5.39 17.79 -5.65
C ASP A 40 4.19 17.46 -6.54
N LEU A 41 3.09 18.17 -6.31
CA LEU A 41 1.79 17.94 -6.93
C LEU A 41 1.34 19.11 -7.80
N LYS A 42 2.04 20.26 -7.80
CA LYS A 42 1.62 21.46 -8.56
C LYS A 42 1.45 21.23 -10.06
N LYS A 43 2.23 20.30 -10.62
CA LYS A 43 2.17 19.94 -12.05
C LYS A 43 1.22 18.78 -12.34
N GLN A 44 0.64 18.17 -11.30
CA GLN A 44 -0.26 17.03 -11.41
C GLN A 44 -1.71 17.55 -11.46
N LYS A 45 -2.52 16.97 -12.35
CA LYS A 45 -3.93 17.36 -12.49
C LYS A 45 -4.77 16.77 -11.35
N GLY A 46 -5.82 17.47 -10.93
CA GLY A 46 -6.85 16.94 -10.02
C GLY A 46 -6.56 17.07 -8.52
N PHE A 47 -5.33 17.41 -8.12
CA PHE A 47 -4.99 17.63 -6.72
C PHE A 47 -5.49 19.00 -6.21
N ASN A 48 -6.07 19.03 -5.02
CA ASN A 48 -6.43 20.28 -4.33
C ASN A 48 -5.29 20.85 -3.46
N ILE A 49 -4.18 20.12 -3.36
CA ILE A 49 -2.95 20.48 -2.67
C ILE A 49 -1.80 20.59 -3.67
N ASP A 50 -0.79 21.37 -3.30
CA ASP A 50 0.39 21.62 -4.10
C ASP A 50 1.54 20.65 -3.81
N SER A 51 1.62 20.15 -2.57
CA SER A 51 2.63 19.16 -2.18
C SER A 51 2.32 18.48 -0.85
N VAL A 52 2.94 17.32 -0.64
CA VAL A 52 3.03 16.65 0.65
C VAL A 52 4.49 16.63 1.09
N VAL A 53 4.78 17.10 2.30
CA VAL A 53 6.09 17.03 2.93
C VAL A 53 6.01 16.08 4.11
N VAL A 54 6.90 15.09 4.15
CA VAL A 54 6.97 14.12 5.25
C VAL A 54 8.27 14.33 6.01
N VAL A 55 8.14 14.53 7.32
CA VAL A 55 9.25 14.79 8.24
C VAL A 55 9.28 13.67 9.28
N GLU A 56 10.35 12.89 9.28
CA GLU A 56 10.59 11.92 10.35
C GLU A 56 10.73 12.64 11.69
N GLN A 57 10.17 12.06 12.75
CA GLN A 57 10.26 12.62 14.10
C GLN A 57 11.37 11.93 14.90
N LYS A 58 12.06 12.69 15.75
CA LYS A 58 13.14 12.20 16.62
C LYS A 58 12.54 11.65 17.91
N ALA A 59 12.10 10.40 17.91
CA ALA A 59 11.65 9.72 19.13
C ALA A 59 11.93 8.21 19.06
N LYS A 60 11.83 7.54 20.22
CA LYS A 60 11.96 6.07 20.38
C LYS A 60 10.87 5.27 19.65
N LEU A 61 9.85 5.94 19.15
CA LEU A 61 8.72 5.39 18.39
C LEU A 61 8.94 5.76 16.92
N GLU A 62 8.82 4.79 16.03
CA GLU A 62 8.98 4.98 14.58
C GLU A 62 7.86 5.89 14.06
N GLU A 63 8.05 7.21 14.05
CA GLU A 63 6.98 8.17 13.72
C GLU A 63 7.40 9.21 12.66
N SER A 64 6.46 9.59 11.81
CA SER A 64 6.59 10.70 10.86
C SER A 64 5.40 11.65 10.96
N THR A 65 5.62 12.91 10.60
CA THR A 65 4.55 13.89 10.39
C THR A 65 4.46 14.25 8.92
N MET A 66 3.27 14.16 8.35
CA MET A 66 2.93 14.60 7.00
C MET A 66 2.27 15.97 7.05
N PHE A 67 2.78 16.90 6.24
CA PHE A 67 2.26 18.24 6.05
C PHE A 67 1.76 18.38 4.61
N PHE A 68 0.51 18.80 4.46
CA PHE A 68 -0.12 19.02 3.17
C PHE A 68 -0.16 20.52 2.91
N TYR A 69 0.40 20.96 1.80
CA TYR A 69 0.53 22.37 1.47
C TYR A 69 -0.39 22.79 0.34
N LYS A 70 -1.00 23.97 0.46
CA LYS A 70 -1.68 24.68 -0.63
C LYS A 70 -1.31 26.16 -0.55
N ASP A 71 -0.86 26.74 -1.66
CA ASP A 71 -0.45 28.14 -1.75
C ASP A 71 0.57 28.52 -0.66
N ASN A 72 1.55 27.63 -0.45
CA ASN A 72 2.59 27.70 0.59
C ASN A 72 2.08 27.70 2.04
N LYS A 73 0.79 27.42 2.29
CA LYS A 73 0.23 27.26 3.64
C LYS A 73 -0.02 25.79 3.94
N VAL A 74 0.23 25.38 5.19
CA VAL A 74 -0.16 24.04 5.66
C VAL A 74 -1.68 24.01 5.81
N VAL A 75 -2.35 23.17 5.03
CA VAL A 75 -3.81 22.97 5.08
C VAL A 75 -4.21 21.73 5.87
N GLN A 76 -3.28 20.80 6.07
CA GLN A 76 -3.49 19.62 6.89
C GLN A 76 -2.16 19.10 7.45
N LYS A 77 -2.25 18.49 8.63
CA LYS A 77 -1.14 17.80 9.32
C LYS A 77 -1.63 16.44 9.80
N ILE A 78 -0.84 15.39 9.60
CA ILE A 78 -1.13 14.03 10.08
C ILE A 78 0.14 13.40 10.65
N THR A 79 0.06 12.82 11.85
CA THR A 79 1.15 12.02 12.43
C THR A 79 0.88 10.54 12.20
N VAL A 80 1.90 9.81 11.77
CA VAL A 80 1.82 8.38 11.44
C VAL A 80 2.90 7.59 12.18
N PRO A 81 2.64 6.36 12.61
CA PRO A 81 3.60 5.54 13.34
C PRO A 81 4.45 4.69 12.38
N PHE A 82 5.09 5.35 11.42
CA PHE A 82 6.19 4.75 10.66
C PHE A 82 7.19 5.82 10.19
N TRP A 83 8.44 5.42 9.98
CA TRP A 83 9.47 6.25 9.32
C TRP A 83 9.45 6.10 7.80
N VAL A 84 9.95 7.12 7.09
CA VAL A 84 10.09 7.13 5.62
C VAL A 84 11.54 6.94 5.14
N LYS A 85 12.39 6.40 6.03
CA LYS A 85 13.85 6.35 5.87
C LYS A 85 14.28 5.64 4.60
N ASN A 86 13.56 4.59 4.25
CA ASN A 86 13.82 3.74 3.10
C ASN A 86 12.66 3.76 2.09
N LEU A 87 12.08 4.93 1.89
CA LEU A 87 11.05 5.18 0.89
C LEU A 87 11.58 4.94 -0.54
N ILE A 88 10.79 4.25 -1.36
CA ILE A 88 11.00 4.16 -2.80
C ILE A 88 10.71 5.54 -3.40
N PRO A 89 11.61 6.13 -4.20
CA PRO A 89 11.54 7.54 -4.61
C PRO A 89 10.47 7.85 -5.70
N ILE A 90 9.34 7.15 -5.66
CA ILE A 90 8.24 7.28 -6.61
C ILE A 90 6.91 7.26 -5.84
N ALA A 91 6.08 8.25 -6.12
CA ALA A 91 4.66 8.26 -5.77
C ALA A 91 3.84 7.85 -7.00
N GLU A 92 2.78 7.09 -6.77
CA GLU A 92 1.81 6.65 -7.77
C GLU A 92 0.44 7.27 -7.45
N PHE A 93 -0.32 7.66 -8.46
CA PHE A 93 -1.59 8.37 -8.31
C PHE A 93 -2.72 7.66 -9.07
N ALA A 94 -3.84 7.47 -8.38
CA ALA A 94 -5.09 6.95 -8.89
C ALA A 94 -6.23 7.35 -7.95
N ASP A 95 -7.47 7.32 -8.41
CA ASP A 95 -8.66 7.56 -7.58
C ASP A 95 -9.18 6.20 -7.07
N PHE A 96 -8.90 5.86 -5.80
CA PHE A 96 -9.30 4.58 -5.19
C PHE A 96 -10.67 4.64 -4.50
N ASN A 97 -11.25 5.83 -4.37
CA ASN A 97 -12.52 6.03 -3.69
C ASN A 97 -13.61 6.64 -4.57
N LYS A 98 -13.29 6.93 -5.84
CA LYS A 98 -14.14 7.51 -6.87
C LYS A 98 -14.72 8.87 -6.46
N ASP A 99 -13.97 9.66 -5.69
CA ASP A 99 -14.35 11.02 -5.30
C ASP A 99 -13.98 12.08 -6.36
N GLY A 100 -13.32 11.66 -7.44
CA GLY A 100 -12.88 12.52 -8.54
C GLY A 100 -11.55 13.24 -8.29
N MET A 101 -10.95 13.07 -7.10
CA MET A 101 -9.62 13.56 -6.78
C MET A 101 -8.62 12.40 -6.75
N PRO A 102 -7.39 12.60 -7.28
CA PRO A 102 -6.38 11.56 -7.18
C PRO A 102 -5.91 11.35 -5.73
N ASP A 103 -5.81 10.08 -5.35
CA ASP A 103 -5.13 9.63 -4.15
C ASP A 103 -3.64 9.41 -4.43
N ILE A 104 -2.86 9.27 -3.35
CA ILE A 104 -1.41 9.10 -3.43
C ILE A 104 -1.02 7.77 -2.81
N LYS A 105 -0.27 6.96 -3.56
CA LYS A 105 0.35 5.73 -3.06
C LYS A 105 1.85 5.83 -3.11
N PHE A 106 2.53 5.38 -2.06
CA PHE A 106 3.98 5.19 -2.07
C PHE A 106 4.38 4.00 -1.21
N ARG A 107 5.65 3.58 -1.35
CA ARG A 107 6.18 2.39 -0.68
C ARG A 107 7.40 2.72 0.18
N ILE A 108 7.50 2.07 1.32
CA ILE A 108 8.65 2.13 2.23
C ILE A 108 9.20 0.72 2.37
N ARG A 109 10.52 0.52 2.25
CA ARG A 109 11.17 -0.79 2.37
C ARG A 109 12.18 -0.80 3.50
N THR A 110 11.93 -1.42 4.64
CA THR A 110 12.99 -1.56 5.65
C THR A 110 14.03 -2.56 5.17
N ILE A 111 15.22 -2.08 4.80
CA ILE A 111 16.39 -2.92 4.56
C ILE A 111 17.30 -2.72 5.77
N GLU A 112 17.12 -3.54 6.79
CA GLU A 112 18.10 -3.63 7.88
C GLU A 112 19.05 -4.81 7.64
N LYS A 113 20.30 -4.65 8.08
CA LYS A 113 21.29 -5.73 8.04
C LYS A 113 21.00 -6.68 9.21
N GLY A 114 20.28 -7.78 8.97
CA GLY A 114 19.98 -8.78 9.99
C GLY A 114 18.78 -9.66 9.63
N THR A 115 18.51 -10.68 10.45
CA THR A 115 17.39 -11.64 10.34
C THR A 115 16.02 -11.04 10.67
N THR A 116 15.93 -9.75 11.01
CA THR A 116 14.67 -9.02 11.17
C THR A 116 14.09 -8.66 9.80
N ALA A 117 12.87 -9.14 9.57
CA ALA A 117 12.21 -9.21 8.27
C ALA A 117 12.17 -7.89 7.49
N LEU A 118 12.20 -8.01 6.15
CA LEU A 118 11.93 -6.93 5.19
C LEU A 118 10.50 -6.41 5.35
N LEU A 119 10.23 -5.53 6.32
CA LEU A 119 8.95 -4.84 6.40
C LEU A 119 8.83 -3.88 5.22
N ASN A 120 7.95 -4.25 4.30
CA ASN A 120 7.55 -3.41 3.19
C ASN A 120 6.21 -2.80 3.57
N TYR A 121 6.11 -1.47 3.52
CA TYR A 121 4.86 -0.78 3.74
C TYR A 121 4.33 -0.25 2.41
N LYS A 122 3.04 -0.48 2.17
CA LYS A 122 2.26 0.25 1.18
C LYS A 122 1.49 1.33 1.93
N VAL A 123 1.67 2.59 1.52
CA VAL A 123 1.02 3.75 2.15
C VAL A 123 0.12 4.42 1.11
N PHE A 124 -1.11 4.71 1.50
CA PHE A 124 -2.09 5.45 0.73
C PHE A 124 -2.49 6.73 1.47
N LEU A 125 -2.56 7.84 0.73
CA LEU A 125 -3.19 9.08 1.14
C LEU A 125 -4.47 9.19 0.32
N ILE A 126 -5.61 8.84 0.94
CA ILE A 126 -6.92 8.84 0.30
C ILE A 126 -7.56 10.21 0.49
N SER A 127 -7.84 10.93 -0.59
CA SER A 127 -8.65 12.14 -0.58
C SER A 127 -10.04 11.81 -0.04
N GLN A 128 -10.63 12.69 0.76
CA GLN A 128 -12.03 12.62 1.14
C GLN A 128 -12.46 13.99 1.63
N GLN A 129 -13.47 14.58 1.01
CA GLN A 129 -13.99 15.91 1.37
C GLN A 129 -12.86 16.96 1.45
N SER A 130 -11.98 16.99 0.44
CA SER A 130 -10.83 17.91 0.37
C SER A 130 -9.75 17.76 1.45
N LYS A 131 -9.77 16.69 2.25
CA LYS A 131 -8.70 16.31 3.18
C LYS A 131 -8.17 14.92 2.83
N TYR A 132 -6.98 14.59 3.29
CA TYR A 132 -6.39 13.26 3.10
C TYR A 132 -6.50 12.40 4.36
N ARG A 133 -6.74 11.11 4.17
CA ARG A 133 -6.63 10.07 5.20
C ARG A 133 -5.42 9.19 4.91
N VAL A 134 -4.72 8.73 5.94
CA VAL A 134 -3.56 7.85 5.74
C VAL A 134 -3.92 6.42 6.10
N LEU A 135 -3.68 5.53 5.14
CA LEU A 135 -3.78 4.08 5.30
C LEU A 135 -2.39 3.51 5.05
N SER A 136 -1.94 2.60 5.90
CA SER A 136 -0.67 1.92 5.67
C SER A 136 -0.71 0.49 6.13
N PHE A 137 -0.07 -0.41 5.39
CA PHE A 137 0.04 -1.81 5.79
C PHE A 137 1.33 -2.46 5.39
N VAL A 138 1.72 -3.42 6.21
CA VAL A 138 2.76 -4.38 5.85
C VAL A 138 2.27 -5.16 4.64
N ASP A 139 3.01 -5.05 3.54
CA ASP A 139 2.67 -5.59 2.25
C ASP A 139 3.91 -6.14 1.57
N PHE A 140 4.00 -7.45 1.44
CA PHE A 140 5.13 -8.12 0.77
C PHE A 140 4.95 -8.23 -0.75
N SER A 141 3.93 -7.57 -1.31
CA SER A 141 3.59 -7.66 -2.71
C SER A 141 4.13 -6.47 -3.50
N SER A 142 4.59 -6.74 -4.71
CA SER A 142 4.86 -5.72 -5.74
C SER A 142 3.66 -5.48 -6.64
N GLU A 143 2.58 -6.25 -6.48
CA GLU A 143 1.39 -6.19 -7.32
C GLU A 143 0.78 -4.79 -7.33
N LYS A 144 0.20 -4.47 -8.48
CA LYS A 144 -0.66 -3.30 -8.66
C LYS A 144 -2.03 -3.59 -8.08
N GLU A 145 -2.89 -2.62 -8.19
CA GLU A 145 -4.29 -2.69 -7.81
C GLU A 145 -5.11 -2.91 -9.09
N TYR A 146 -6.26 -3.52 -8.95
CA TYR A 146 -7.06 -4.03 -10.06
C TYR A 146 -8.52 -3.78 -9.75
N ASP A 147 -9.30 -3.42 -10.75
CA ASP A 147 -10.77 -3.48 -10.68
C ASP A 147 -11.18 -4.93 -10.99
N LEU A 148 -11.24 -5.76 -9.95
CA LEU A 148 -11.50 -7.20 -10.05
C LEU A 148 -12.99 -7.48 -10.26
N ASN A 149 -13.85 -6.57 -9.82
CA ASN A 149 -15.31 -6.74 -9.85
C ASN A 149 -16.00 -5.94 -10.97
N GLY A 150 -15.29 -5.01 -11.62
CA GLY A 150 -15.78 -4.19 -12.73
C GLY A 150 -16.64 -2.98 -12.30
N ASP A 151 -16.61 -2.57 -11.03
CA ASP A 151 -17.39 -1.43 -10.51
C ASP A 151 -16.71 -0.06 -10.76
N GLY A 152 -15.49 -0.09 -11.30
CA GLY A 152 -14.65 1.07 -11.56
C GLY A 152 -13.89 1.59 -10.35
N LEU A 153 -13.91 0.89 -9.22
CA LEU A 153 -13.05 1.10 -8.07
C LEU A 153 -11.94 0.05 -8.06
N PRO A 154 -10.67 0.44 -7.89
CA PRO A 154 -9.59 -0.53 -7.76
C PRO A 154 -9.64 -1.23 -6.39
N GLU A 155 -9.68 -2.55 -6.38
CA GLU A 155 -9.33 -3.33 -5.20
C GLU A 155 -7.84 -3.15 -4.86
N ILE A 156 -7.61 -2.81 -3.59
CA ILE A 156 -6.31 -2.82 -2.96
C ILE A 156 -5.95 -4.26 -2.59
N ILE A 157 -4.83 -4.74 -3.13
CA ILE A 157 -4.28 -6.05 -2.79
C ILE A 157 -3.29 -5.90 -1.65
N GLY A 158 -3.55 -6.58 -0.54
CA GLY A 158 -2.61 -6.78 0.56
C GLY A 158 -1.96 -8.15 0.52
N CYS A 159 -0.69 -8.23 0.86
CA CYS A 159 0.05 -9.49 0.94
C CYS A 159 0.82 -9.62 2.25
N ALA A 160 0.57 -10.72 2.96
CA ALA A 160 1.27 -11.09 4.18
C ALA A 160 1.82 -12.51 4.08
N SER A 161 2.70 -12.89 5.02
CA SER A 161 3.11 -14.29 5.16
C SER A 161 2.25 -15.02 6.20
N THR A 162 2.13 -16.33 6.02
CA THR A 162 1.63 -17.28 7.02
C THR A 162 2.46 -18.57 6.97
N ASN A 163 2.36 -19.39 8.01
CA ASN A 163 2.96 -20.73 8.04
C ASN A 163 1.87 -21.77 8.25
N TYR A 164 1.95 -22.88 7.53
CA TYR A 164 1.08 -24.04 7.71
C TYR A 164 1.89 -25.31 7.44
N ASN A 165 1.82 -26.27 8.38
CA ASN A 165 2.57 -27.53 8.33
C ASN A 165 4.07 -27.37 8.04
N GLY A 166 4.69 -26.33 8.63
CA GLY A 166 6.13 -26.07 8.47
C GLY A 166 6.52 -25.40 7.15
N GLN A 167 5.56 -25.08 6.29
CA GLN A 167 5.79 -24.35 5.03
C GLN A 167 5.23 -22.93 5.10
N ASN A 168 5.96 -21.98 4.51
CA ASN A 168 5.54 -20.58 4.43
C ASN A 168 4.75 -20.31 3.14
N TYR A 169 3.72 -19.48 3.26
CA TYR A 169 2.86 -19.06 2.16
C TYR A 169 2.71 -17.53 2.15
N TRP A 170 2.59 -16.96 0.96
CA TRP A 170 2.04 -15.62 0.78
C TRP A 170 0.53 -15.69 0.79
N VAL A 171 -0.10 -14.81 1.55
CA VAL A 171 -1.54 -14.68 1.70
C VAL A 171 -1.96 -13.34 1.13
N PHE A 172 -2.73 -13.39 0.04
CA PHE A 172 -3.30 -12.22 -0.58
C PHE A 172 -4.71 -11.99 -0.04
N ASN A 173 -5.01 -10.75 0.36
CA ASN A 173 -6.33 -10.28 0.75
C ASN A 173 -6.73 -9.10 -0.14
N LEU A 174 -8.04 -8.91 -0.32
CA LEU A 174 -8.59 -7.83 -1.11
C LEU A 174 -9.35 -6.84 -0.24
N TYR A 175 -9.15 -5.57 -0.56
CA TYR A 175 -9.79 -4.46 0.12
C TYR A 175 -10.40 -3.52 -0.92
N ASN A 176 -11.62 -3.04 -0.69
CA ASN A 176 -12.28 -2.07 -1.55
C ASN A 176 -12.82 -0.90 -0.72
N TRP A 177 -12.91 0.28 -1.29
CA TRP A 177 -13.46 1.45 -0.63
C TRP A 177 -14.99 1.42 -0.67
N VAL A 178 -15.61 1.31 0.50
CA VAL A 178 -17.07 1.18 0.63
C VAL A 178 -17.57 2.18 1.66
N ASN A 179 -18.48 3.06 1.24
CA ASN A 179 -19.16 4.04 2.09
C ASN A 179 -18.20 4.91 2.94
N GLY A 180 -17.09 5.37 2.34
CA GLY A 180 -16.16 6.28 3.02
C GLY A 180 -15.15 5.61 3.96
N SER A 181 -14.97 4.29 3.84
CA SER A 181 -13.95 3.53 4.58
C SER A 181 -13.45 2.36 3.75
N LEU A 182 -12.25 1.88 4.04
CA LEU A 182 -11.69 0.72 3.35
C LEU A 182 -12.27 -0.55 4.03
N LYS A 183 -12.80 -1.50 3.24
CA LYS A 183 -13.44 -2.74 3.71
C LYS A 183 -12.79 -3.98 3.13
N LEU A 184 -12.88 -5.10 3.85
CA LEU A 184 -12.28 -6.37 3.47
C LEU A 184 -13.33 -7.06 2.64
N VAL A 185 -13.01 -7.32 1.38
CA VAL A 185 -13.92 -7.93 0.41
C VAL A 185 -13.43 -9.30 -0.06
N SER A 186 -12.37 -9.83 0.56
CA SER A 186 -11.76 -11.11 0.18
C SER A 186 -12.78 -12.23 -0.05
N LYS A 187 -13.76 -12.37 0.86
CA LYS A 187 -14.74 -13.46 0.80
C LYS A 187 -15.62 -13.40 -0.46
N ASP A 188 -15.86 -12.22 -0.99
CA ASP A 188 -16.75 -12.01 -2.13
C ASP A 188 -16.09 -12.38 -3.48
N TYR A 189 -14.78 -12.65 -3.47
CA TYR A 189 -13.96 -12.85 -4.66
C TYR A 189 -13.06 -14.11 -4.62
N ASP A 190 -13.39 -15.09 -3.78
CA ASP A 190 -12.60 -16.33 -3.58
C ASP A 190 -11.21 -16.12 -2.94
N TYR A 191 -11.06 -15.06 -2.14
CA TYR A 191 -9.89 -14.76 -1.32
C TYR A 191 -10.14 -15.11 0.17
N PRO A 192 -9.09 -15.31 0.99
CA PRO A 192 -7.67 -15.11 0.67
C PRO A 192 -7.08 -16.20 -0.24
N LEU A 193 -6.22 -15.76 -1.15
CA LEU A 193 -5.42 -16.65 -1.98
C LEU A 193 -4.08 -16.91 -1.30
N TRP A 194 -3.71 -18.18 -1.21
CA TRP A 194 -2.40 -18.58 -0.73
C TRP A 194 -1.52 -18.97 -1.90
N THR A 195 -0.29 -18.49 -1.92
CA THR A 195 0.73 -18.95 -2.85
C THR A 195 1.94 -19.47 -2.10
N VAL A 196 2.62 -20.45 -2.68
CA VAL A 196 3.86 -20.96 -2.12
C VAL A 196 4.92 -19.86 -2.19
N VAL A 197 5.61 -19.62 -1.07
CA VAL A 197 6.83 -18.80 -1.07
C VAL A 197 7.92 -19.60 -1.77
N ASP A 198 8.27 -19.23 -3.00
CA ASP A 198 9.38 -19.84 -3.72
C ASP A 198 10.31 -18.77 -4.31
N ASN A 199 11.57 -19.12 -4.50
CA ASN A 199 12.59 -18.17 -4.98
C ASN A 199 12.47 -17.87 -6.49
N LYS A 200 11.42 -18.34 -7.19
CA LYS A 200 11.34 -18.28 -8.66
C LYS A 200 10.12 -17.53 -9.19
N THR A 201 8.95 -17.77 -8.62
CA THR A 201 7.65 -17.29 -9.13
C THR A 201 6.83 -16.55 -8.09
N ASN A 202 6.86 -16.97 -6.81
CA ASN A 202 5.94 -16.52 -5.75
C ASN A 202 4.44 -16.56 -6.15
N LYS A 203 4.09 -17.33 -7.19
CA LYS A 203 2.82 -17.19 -7.91
C LYS A 203 2.09 -18.51 -8.16
N VAL A 204 2.52 -19.61 -7.53
CA VAL A 204 1.79 -20.88 -7.58
C VAL A 204 0.75 -20.91 -6.46
N ILE A 205 -0.53 -20.94 -6.82
CA ILE A 205 -1.63 -21.06 -5.86
C ILE A 205 -1.54 -22.40 -5.13
N ALA A 206 -1.56 -22.36 -3.80
CA ALA A 206 -1.56 -23.53 -2.92
C ALA A 206 -2.97 -24.14 -2.86
N LYS A 207 -3.29 -24.97 -3.87
CA LYS A 207 -4.63 -25.58 -4.05
C LYS A 207 -4.94 -26.69 -3.04
N ASP A 208 -3.91 -27.22 -2.41
CA ASP A 208 -3.94 -28.27 -1.40
C ASP A 208 -4.34 -27.75 -0.01
N ILE A 209 -4.33 -26.43 0.21
CA ILE A 209 -4.75 -25.83 1.47
C ILE A 209 -6.28 -25.79 1.55
N PRO A 210 -6.90 -26.46 2.55
CA PRO A 210 -8.34 -26.43 2.73
C PRO A 210 -8.91 -25.02 2.83
N LEU A 211 -10.13 -24.81 2.32
CA LEU A 211 -10.75 -23.49 2.29
C LEU A 211 -10.91 -22.91 3.70
N ASP A 212 -11.43 -23.69 4.65
CA ASP A 212 -11.60 -23.30 6.05
C ASP A 212 -10.28 -22.82 6.67
N ILE A 213 -9.18 -23.51 6.40
CA ILE A 213 -7.83 -23.09 6.82
C ILE A 213 -7.45 -21.77 6.15
N ARG A 214 -7.64 -21.61 4.83
CA ARG A 214 -7.34 -20.34 4.16
C ARG A 214 -8.12 -19.19 4.77
N MET A 215 -9.41 -19.38 5.08
CA MET A 215 -10.28 -18.36 5.65
C MET A 215 -9.81 -17.85 7.02
N THR A 216 -9.03 -18.63 7.80
CA THR A 216 -8.44 -18.16 9.07
C THR A 216 -7.45 -17.01 8.91
N THR A 217 -6.95 -16.79 7.69
CA THR A 217 -5.98 -15.72 7.36
C THR A 217 -6.63 -14.50 6.71
N MET A 218 -7.96 -14.41 6.72
CA MET A 218 -8.64 -13.15 6.49
C MET A 218 -8.16 -12.13 7.53
N ARG A 219 -7.58 -11.04 7.06
CA ARG A 219 -7.08 -9.99 7.95
C ARG A 219 -8.08 -8.85 8.03
N SER A 220 -8.62 -8.62 9.21
CA SER A 220 -9.37 -7.41 9.53
C SER A 220 -8.41 -6.23 9.65
N PHE A 221 -8.10 -5.61 8.51
CA PHE A 221 -7.44 -4.32 8.34
C PHE A 221 -6.10 -4.03 9.06
N PRO A 222 -5.34 -3.08 8.52
CA PRO A 222 -4.34 -2.35 9.27
C PRO A 222 -4.98 -1.10 9.90
N ASN A 223 -4.38 -0.60 10.98
CA ASN A 223 -4.76 0.63 11.67
C ASN A 223 -5.07 1.79 10.69
N GLU A 224 -6.29 2.32 10.71
CA GLU A 224 -6.63 3.60 10.07
C GLU A 224 -6.10 4.75 10.95
N TYR A 225 -5.30 5.66 10.39
CA TYR A 225 -4.76 6.78 11.15
C TYR A 225 -5.55 8.06 10.86
N PHE A 226 -6.29 8.51 11.88
CA PHE A 226 -7.08 9.73 11.83
C PHE A 226 -6.24 10.98 12.14
N VAL A 227 -6.71 12.12 11.61
CA VAL A 227 -6.35 13.45 12.13
C VAL A 227 -6.83 13.52 13.58
N LYS A 228 -5.93 13.78 14.54
CA LYS A 228 -6.34 14.38 15.82
C LYS A 228 -6.48 15.88 15.64
#